data_AF-A0A2V7WEU7-F1
#
_entry.id   AF-A0A2V7WEU7-F1
#
_cell.length_a   1.000
_cell.length_b   1.000
_cell.length_c   1.000
_cell.angle_alpha   90.00
_cell.angle_beta   90.00
_cell.angle_gamma   90.00
#
_symmetry.space_group_name_H-M   'P 1'
#
loop_
_entity.id
_entity.type
_entity.pdbx_description
1 polymer ?
#
loop_
_entity_poly.entity_id
_entity_poly.type
_entity_poly.pdbx_seq_one_letter_code
_entity_poly.pdbx_strand_id
1 'polypeptide(L)'
;MAAGLKLAERLRSRPEPADEREPPLSGHIVIIGYGLNGLNVAHVLTETRIPHVVMEEDPARAEIARENGSRVVVADAASPEGLEA
;
A
#
# COMPACT_ATOMS: atom_id res chain seq x y z
N MET A 1 -14.28 18.56 22.36
CA MET A 1 -14.27 17.18 21.84
C MET A 1 -13.45 17.10 20.55
N ALA A 2 -12.12 17.31 20.62
CA ALA A 2 -11.25 17.30 19.44
C ALA A 2 -10.09 16.27 19.53
N ALA A 3 -9.91 15.66 20.71
CA ALA A 3 -8.82 14.71 20.95
C ALA A 3 -9.04 13.34 20.29
N GLY A 4 -10.30 12.89 20.18
CA GLY A 4 -10.63 11.59 19.58
C GLY A 4 -10.33 11.52 18.08
N LEU A 5 -10.53 12.63 17.34
CA LEU A 5 -10.31 12.67 15.89
C LEU A 5 -8.81 12.58 15.56
N LYS A 6 -7.98 13.37 16.26
CA LYS A 6 -6.52 13.35 16.10
C LYS A 6 -5.88 12.01 16.47
N LEU A 7 -6.43 11.29 17.45
CA LEU A 7 -5.96 9.96 17.81
C LEU A 7 -6.31 8.93 16.72
N ALA A 8 -7.53 8.99 16.19
CA ALA A 8 -7.97 8.10 15.12
C ALA A 8 -7.20 8.33 13.81
N GLU A 9 -6.83 9.58 13.52
CA GLU A 9 -6.00 9.97 12.38
C GLU A 9 -4.58 9.39 12.49
N ARG A 10 -3.97 9.50 13.68
CA ARG A 10 -2.65 8.92 13.98
C ARG A 10 -2.61 7.39 13.92
N LEU A 11 -3.72 6.73 14.21
CA LEU A 11 -3.82 5.28 14.10
C LEU A 11 -3.95 4.82 12.65
N ARG A 12 -4.59 5.62 11.77
CA ARG A 12 -4.71 5.35 10.33
C ARG A 12 -3.42 5.66 9.56
N SER A 13 -2.66 6.66 9.99
CA SER A 13 -1.43 7.11 9.33
C SER A 13 -0.17 6.38 9.79
N ARG A 14 -0.29 5.30 10.58
CA ARG A 14 0.89 4.54 10.96
C ARG A 14 1.21 3.62 9.78
N PRO A 15 2.31 3.85 9.04
CA PRO A 15 2.73 2.89 8.04
C PRO A 15 2.86 1.53 8.73
N GLU A 16 2.25 0.51 8.13
CA GLU A 16 2.52 -0.87 8.54
C GLU A 16 4.05 -1.05 8.51
N PRO A 17 4.65 -1.61 9.57
CA PRO A 17 6.09 -1.75 9.62
C PRO A 17 6.53 -2.53 8.37
N ALA A 18 7.36 -1.88 7.54
CA ALA A 18 7.97 -2.54 6.40
C ALA A 18 8.69 -3.79 6.94
N ASP A 19 8.54 -4.93 6.26
CA ASP A 19 9.36 -6.09 6.59
C ASP A 19 10.82 -5.68 6.39
N GLU A 20 11.59 -5.60 7.48
CA GLU A 20 12.99 -5.16 7.48
C GLU A 20 13.89 -6.03 6.57
N ARG A 21 13.36 -7.18 6.11
CA ARG A 21 14.00 -8.07 5.13
C ARG A 21 13.84 -7.63 3.69
N GLU A 22 12.92 -6.71 3.39
CA GLU A 22 12.71 -6.23 2.04
C GLU A 22 13.73 -5.14 1.69
N PRO A 23 14.45 -5.29 0.55
CA PRO A 23 15.40 -4.28 0.13
C PRO A 23 14.71 -2.93 -0.10
N PRO A 24 15.44 -1.80 0.06
CA PRO A 24 14.90 -0.49 -0.22
C PRO A 24 14.35 -0.43 -1.64
N LEU A 25 13.14 0.11 -1.76
CA LEU A 25 12.38 0.16 -3.00
C LEU A 25 13.03 1.14 -3.99
N SER A 26 13.69 0.61 -5.02
CA SER A 26 14.28 1.41 -6.11
C SER A 26 13.95 0.77 -7.46
N GLY A 27 13.58 1.60 -8.44
CA GLY A 27 13.20 1.13 -9.77
C GLY A 27 11.94 0.25 -9.78
N HIS A 28 11.08 0.37 -8.77
CA HIS A 28 9.85 -0.38 -8.63
C HIS A 28 8.66 0.37 -9.23
N ILE A 29 7.58 -0.37 -9.52
CA ILE A 29 6.32 0.19 -9.99
C ILE A 29 5.40 0.43 -8.79
N VAL A 30 4.80 1.62 -8.69
CA VAL A 30 3.74 1.90 -7.72
C VAL A 30 2.38 1.77 -8.40
N ILE A 31 1.52 0.91 -7.84
CA ILE A 31 0.13 0.74 -8.27
C ILE A 31 -0.75 1.46 -7.23
N ILE A 32 -1.48 2.48 -7.69
CA ILE A 32 -2.43 3.21 -6.85
C ILE A 32 -3.82 2.60 -7.02
N GLY A 33 -4.33 1.97 -5.96
CA GLY A 33 -5.62 1.28 -5.92
C GLY A 33 -5.55 -0.17 -6.40
N TYR A 34 -6.20 -1.07 -5.66
CA TYR A 34 -6.32 -2.50 -5.91
C TYR A 34 -7.76 -2.91 -6.27
N GLY A 35 -8.38 -2.14 -7.16
CA GLY A 35 -9.63 -2.51 -7.83
C GLY A 35 -9.37 -3.47 -9.00
N LEU A 36 -10.36 -3.61 -9.89
CA LEU A 36 -10.28 -4.51 -11.06
C LEU A 36 -8.99 -4.31 -11.89
N ASN A 37 -8.67 -3.04 -12.19
CA ASN A 37 -7.50 -2.72 -13.01
C ASN A 37 -6.19 -2.95 -12.24
N GLY A 38 -6.12 -2.48 -10.99
CA GLY A 38 -4.94 -2.62 -10.15
C GLY A 38 -4.59 -4.09 -9.90
N LEU A 39 -5.60 -4.93 -9.63
CA LEU A 39 -5.46 -6.38 -9.49
C LEU A 39 -4.82 -7.01 -10.74
N ASN A 40 -5.33 -6.69 -11.93
CA ASN A 40 -4.82 -7.27 -13.17
C ASN A 40 -3.36 -6.88 -13.43
N VAL A 41 -3.01 -5.61 -13.17
CA VAL A 41 -1.62 -5.14 -13.31
C VAL A 41 -0.73 -5.83 -12.28
N ALA A 42 -1.11 -5.81 -11.00
CA ALA A 42 -0.34 -6.44 -9.92
C ALA A 42 -0.11 -7.93 -10.19
N HIS A 43 -1.14 -8.66 -10.62
CA HIS A 43 -1.03 -10.07 -10.96
C HIS A 43 0.05 -10.33 -12.03
N VAL A 44 0.08 -9.55 -13.11
CA VAL A 44 1.11 -9.69 -14.15
C VAL A 44 2.50 -9.34 -13.61
N LEU A 45 2.63 -8.29 -12.79
CA LEU A 45 3.92 -7.92 -12.20
C LEU A 45 4.44 -8.97 -11.21
N THR A 46 3.56 -9.57 -10.40
CA THR A 46 3.90 -10.70 -9.52
C THR A 46 4.40 -11.90 -10.31
N GLU A 47 3.64 -12.35 -11.32
CA GLU A 47 4.00 -13.51 -12.16
C GLU A 47 5.33 -13.31 -12.90
N THR A 48 5.59 -12.08 -13.35
CA THR A 48 6.84 -11.73 -14.04
C THR A 48 7.99 -11.37 -13.10
N ARG A 49 7.76 -11.39 -11.78
CA ARG A 49 8.74 -11.00 -10.73
C ARG A 49 9.27 -9.58 -10.91
N ILE A 50 8.45 -8.67 -11.44
CA ILE A 50 8.80 -7.25 -11.52
C ILE A 50 8.50 -6.60 -10.16
N PRO A 51 9.48 -5.94 -9.53
CA PRO A 51 9.28 -5.28 -8.25
C PRO A 51 8.19 -4.22 -8.32
N HIS A 52 7.20 -4.33 -7.43
CA HIS A 52 6.09 -3.38 -7.36
C HIS A 52 5.54 -3.26 -5.94
N VAL A 53 4.79 -2.18 -5.73
CA VAL A 53 4.09 -1.87 -4.48
C VAL A 53 2.67 -1.45 -4.82
N VAL A 54 1.71 -1.98 -4.06
CA VAL A 54 0.31 -1.54 -4.12
C VAL A 54 0.07 -0.54 -2.99
N MET A 55 -0.46 0.63 -3.31
CA MET A 55 -0.98 1.58 -2.34
C MET A 55 -2.50 1.55 -2.42
N GLU A 56 -3.16 1.15 -1.33
CA GLU A 56 -4.63 0.99 -1.28
C GLU A 56 -5.18 1.51 0.04
N GLU A 57 -6.17 2.40 -0.03
CA GLU A 57 -6.79 3.03 1.13
C GLU A 57 -7.73 2.08 1.88
N ASP A 58 -8.34 1.14 1.16
CA ASP A 58 -9.29 0.17 1.69
C ASP A 58 -8.57 -1.03 2.33
N PRO A 59 -8.62 -1.19 3.66
CA PRO A 59 -7.87 -2.24 4.34
C PRO A 59 -8.24 -3.66 3.90
N ALA A 60 -9.49 -3.90 3.48
CA ALA A 60 -9.91 -5.22 3.03
C ALA A 60 -9.29 -5.56 1.67
N ARG A 61 -9.24 -4.59 0.75
CA ARG A 61 -8.56 -4.78 -0.54
C ARG A 61 -7.05 -4.84 -0.39
N ALA A 62 -6.48 -4.07 0.53
CA ALA A 62 -5.07 -4.14 0.88
C ALA A 62 -4.69 -5.54 1.37
N GLU A 63 -5.52 -6.19 2.19
CA GLU A 63 -5.25 -7.55 2.65
C GLU A 63 -5.27 -8.57 1.51
N ILE A 64 -6.26 -8.50 0.61
CA ILE A 64 -6.32 -9.35 -0.58
C ILE A 64 -5.07 -9.17 -1.45
N ALA A 65 -4.57 -7.93 -1.58
CA ALA A 65 -3.33 -7.67 -2.32
C ALA A 65 -2.10 -8.34 -1.68
N ARG A 66 -2.02 -8.35 -0.34
CA ARG A 66 -0.95 -9.06 0.40
C ARG A 66 -1.04 -10.57 0.19
N GLU A 67 -2.24 -11.14 0.31
CA GLU A 67 -2.49 -12.57 0.08
C GLU A 67 -2.10 -12.99 -1.34
N ASN A 68 -2.26 -12.09 -2.32
CA ASN A 68 -1.84 -12.27 -3.71
C ASN A 68 -0.35 -12.00 -3.97
N GLY A 69 0.46 -11.81 -2.91
CA GLY A 69 1.92 -11.70 -3.00
C GLY A 69 2.45 -10.31 -3.36
N SER A 70 1.62 -9.27 -3.31
CA SER A 70 2.08 -7.89 -3.48
C SER A 70 2.61 -7.32 -2.16
N ARG A 71 3.64 -6.48 -2.20
CA ARG A 71 3.93 -5.55 -1.10
C ARG A 71 2.85 -4.47 -1.08
N VAL A 72 2.31 -4.16 0.10
CA VAL A 72 1.16 -3.24 0.22
C VAL A 72 1.40 -2.15 1.26
N VAL A 73 1.11 -0.91 0.89
CA VAL A 73 1.04 0.27 1.75
C VAL A 73 -0.42 0.70 1.88
N VAL A 74 -0.92 0.82 3.10
CA VAL A 74 -2.28 1.35 3.34
C VAL A 74 -2.18 2.86 3.52
N ALA A 75 -2.57 3.61 2.50
CA ALA A 75 -2.48 5.07 2.51
C ALA A 75 -3.45 5.71 1.51
N ASP A 76 -3.78 6.99 1.77
CA ASP A 76 -4.45 7.85 0.79
C ASP A 76 -3.41 8.38 -0.21
N ALA A 77 -3.47 7.86 -1.43
CA ALA A 77 -2.57 8.22 -2.52
C ALA A 77 -2.74 9.66 -3.02
N ALA A 78 -3.85 10.33 -2.69
CA ALA A 78 -4.08 11.73 -3.03
C ALA A 78 -3.45 12.69 -2.00
N SER A 79 -3.04 12.17 -0.84
CA SER A 79 -2.35 12.94 0.19
C SER A 79 -0.83 12.94 -0.03
N PRO A 80 -0.13 14.08 0.15
CA PRO A 80 1.34 14.12 0.13
C PRO A 80 1.96 13.12 1.11
N GLU A 81 1.35 12.98 2.30
CA GLU A 81 1.81 12.07 3.35
C GLU A 81 1.78 10.60 2.90
N GLY A 82 0.83 10.22 2.06
CA GLY A 82 0.74 8.86 1.53
C GLY A 82 1.87 8.51 0.56
N LEU A 83 2.45 9.50 -0.14
CA LEU A 83 3.55 9.29 -1.08
C LEU A 83 4.93 9.32 -0.42
N GLU A 84 5.02 9.91 0.78
CA GLU A 84 6.25 9.98 1.59
C GLU A 84 6.45 8.76 2.53
N ALA A 85 5.51 7.80 2.51
CA ALA A 85 5.42 6.67 3.44
C ALA A 85 6.40 5.50 3.17
#